data_AF-I6ASX9-F1
#
_entry.id   AF-I6ASX9-F1
#
_cell.length_a   1.000
_cell.length_b   1.000
_cell.length_c   1.000
_cell.angle_alpha   90.00
_cell.angle_beta   90.00
_cell.angle_gamma   90.00
#
_symmetry.space_group_name_H-M   'P 1'
#
loop_
_entity.id
_entity.type
_entity.pdbx_description
1 polymer ?
#
loop_
_entity_poly.entity_id
_entity_poly.type
_entity_poly.pdbx_seq_one_letter_code
_entity_poly.pdbx_strand_id
1 'polypeptide(L)'
;MNSSPAPQRRFLSVLIEAIDPKATATAFFAGWVAWIALILLLGLAGNTAGNATTGYSVLEIFENYWQSAFFGSVGVVLLVGIYQNAKRRLPWHAAFTNIILYVGPMTLVLIGFAILDALYKNHPLARDMHQTMGIVLVLFYLLGIGYLRLKSRRETGESLAAFLLPTYVVAVLFVGLSVFQVLNSVEYVYRNAFYLTVQSVETRGGQVHITGTLHVNKAAPYICSAYRNDMIDIPESDSGETVIVWKDASPTAEGDYAFRITCKERKNDVAATRGMPEGYYDYEPLVYLQVSLKPDGENSYPKSVKSLPISTWEIVDYAPSPAGDGKRIP
;
A
#
# COMPACT_ATOMS: atom_id res chain seq x y z
N MET A 1 -25.45 -35.18 -34.11
CA MET A 1 -25.65 -35.00 -32.65
C MET A 1 -25.20 -33.59 -32.29
N ASN A 2 -26.14 -32.66 -32.11
CA ASN A 2 -25.84 -31.31 -31.66
C ASN A 2 -25.63 -31.34 -30.14
N SER A 3 -24.38 -31.37 -29.69
CA SER A 3 -24.05 -31.14 -28.30
C SER A 3 -24.44 -29.71 -27.96
N SER A 4 -25.50 -29.53 -27.15
CA SER A 4 -25.85 -28.23 -26.57
C SER A 4 -24.59 -27.59 -25.96
N PRO A 5 -24.28 -26.33 -26.26
CA PRO A 5 -23.09 -25.68 -25.72
C PRO A 5 -23.16 -25.68 -24.19
N ALA A 6 -22.02 -25.92 -23.54
CA ALA A 6 -21.91 -25.91 -22.09
C ALA A 6 -22.56 -24.65 -21.50
N PRO A 7 -23.23 -24.72 -20.34
CA PRO A 7 -24.02 -23.63 -19.78
C PRO A 7 -23.26 -22.29 -19.68
N GLN A 8 -21.96 -22.33 -19.41
CA GLN A 8 -21.08 -21.15 -19.44
C GLN A 8 -20.96 -20.50 -20.83
N ARG A 9 -20.84 -21.29 -21.91
CA ARG A 9 -20.83 -20.78 -23.29
C ARG A 9 -22.15 -20.15 -23.68
N ARG A 10 -23.26 -20.72 -23.20
CA ARG A 10 -24.62 -20.21 -23.44
C ARG A 10 -24.87 -18.89 -22.68
N PHE A 11 -24.35 -18.77 -21.47
CA PHE A 11 -24.39 -17.52 -20.70
C PHE A 11 -23.56 -16.42 -21.36
N LEU A 12 -22.34 -16.73 -21.77
CA LEU A 12 -21.45 -15.78 -22.46
C LEU A 12 -22.01 -15.35 -23.82
N SER A 13 -22.61 -16.26 -24.59
CA SER A 13 -23.22 -15.90 -25.89
C SER A 13 -24.40 -14.94 -25.71
N VAL A 14 -25.27 -15.19 -24.73
CA VAL A 14 -26.39 -14.28 -24.41
C VAL A 14 -25.89 -12.91 -23.97
N LEU A 15 -24.80 -12.88 -23.19
CA LEU A 15 -24.20 -11.63 -22.73
C LEU A 15 -23.59 -10.83 -23.89
N ILE A 16 -22.93 -11.49 -24.84
CA ILE A 16 -22.33 -10.86 -26.02
C ILE A 16 -23.41 -10.37 -26.98
N GLU A 17 -24.48 -11.15 -27.20
CA GLU A 17 -25.61 -10.79 -28.05
C GLU A 17 -26.42 -9.59 -27.51
N ALA A 18 -26.36 -9.36 -26.19
CA ALA A 18 -27.03 -8.23 -25.54
C ALA A 18 -26.30 -6.89 -25.70
N ILE A 19 -25.08 -6.86 -26.24
CA ILE A 19 -24.25 -5.66 -26.27
C ILE A 19 -24.45 -4.87 -27.56
N ASP A 20 -24.94 -3.64 -27.43
CA ASP A 20 -24.92 -2.64 -28.49
C ASP A 20 -23.74 -1.67 -28.28
N PRO A 21 -22.69 -1.69 -29.13
CA PRO A 21 -21.47 -0.90 -28.90
C PRO A 21 -21.71 0.60 -28.77
N LYS A 22 -22.69 1.17 -29.49
CA LYS A 22 -22.99 2.60 -29.44
C LYS A 22 -23.71 2.98 -28.14
N ALA A 23 -24.64 2.14 -27.68
CA ALA A 23 -25.35 2.32 -26.42
C ALA A 23 -24.37 2.18 -25.24
N THR A 24 -23.55 1.13 -25.24
CA THR A 24 -22.51 0.88 -24.23
C THR A 24 -21.53 2.05 -24.15
N ALA A 25 -20.99 2.52 -25.28
CA ALA A 25 -20.07 3.66 -25.29
C ALA A 25 -20.70 4.95 -24.76
N THR A 26 -22.00 5.16 -25.03
CA THR A 26 -22.71 6.34 -24.53
C THR A 26 -22.92 6.25 -23.02
N ALA A 27 -23.31 5.08 -22.51
CA ALA A 27 -23.45 4.84 -21.08
C ALA A 27 -22.11 5.01 -20.33
N PHE A 28 -21.03 4.48 -20.89
CA PHE A 28 -19.70 4.57 -20.27
C PHE A 28 -19.16 5.99 -20.30
N PHE A 29 -19.35 6.72 -21.40
CA PHE A 29 -18.98 8.13 -21.46
C PHE A 29 -19.74 8.96 -20.43
N ALA A 30 -21.06 8.71 -20.27
CA ALA A 30 -21.84 9.38 -19.24
C ALA A 30 -21.37 9.02 -17.82
N GLY A 31 -21.07 7.74 -17.57
CA GLY A 31 -20.46 7.29 -16.32
C GLY A 31 -19.14 7.99 -16.03
N TRP A 32 -18.24 8.06 -17.00
CA TRP A 32 -16.95 8.73 -16.85
C TRP A 32 -17.09 10.23 -16.57
N VAL A 33 -17.97 10.94 -17.30
CA VAL A 33 -18.26 12.36 -17.02
C VAL A 33 -18.82 12.53 -15.62
N ALA A 34 -19.75 11.65 -15.21
CA ALA A 34 -20.31 11.68 -13.86
C ALA A 34 -19.26 11.39 -12.80
N TRP A 35 -18.32 10.48 -13.05
CA TRP A 35 -17.23 10.16 -12.14
C TRP A 35 -16.38 11.39 -11.86
N ILE A 36 -15.91 12.09 -12.89
CA ILE A 36 -15.12 13.32 -12.73
C ILE A 36 -15.93 14.43 -12.06
N ALA A 37 -17.17 14.62 -12.49
CA ALA A 37 -18.05 15.63 -11.89
C ALA A 37 -18.26 15.35 -10.40
N LEU A 38 -18.47 14.09 -10.00
CA LEU A 38 -18.65 13.70 -8.61
C LEU A 38 -17.36 13.87 -7.79
N ILE A 39 -16.17 13.61 -8.35
CA ILE A 39 -14.89 13.91 -7.66
C ILE A 39 -14.82 15.40 -7.31
N LEU A 40 -15.10 16.27 -8.29
CA LEU A 40 -15.06 17.71 -8.10
C LEU A 40 -16.13 18.19 -7.12
N LEU A 41 -17.36 17.67 -7.22
CA LEU A 41 -18.46 18.02 -6.31
C LEU A 41 -18.20 17.59 -4.87
N LEU A 42 -17.68 16.37 -4.67
CA LEU A 42 -17.32 15.85 -3.35
C LEU A 42 -16.15 16.65 -2.74
N GLY A 43 -15.14 17.00 -3.56
CA GLY A 43 -14.04 17.86 -3.12
C GLY A 43 -14.50 19.26 -2.71
N LEU A 44 -15.40 19.87 -3.50
CA LEU A 44 -15.98 21.17 -3.18
C LEU A 44 -16.82 21.11 -1.89
N ALA A 45 -17.64 20.07 -1.72
CA ALA A 45 -18.46 19.89 -0.53
C ALA A 45 -17.60 19.66 0.73
N GLY A 46 -16.52 18.87 0.62
CA GLY A 46 -15.56 18.63 1.71
C GLY A 46 -14.91 19.93 2.21
N ASN A 47 -14.59 20.86 1.31
CA ASN A 47 -14.02 22.17 1.67
C ASN A 47 -15.02 23.09 2.40
N THR A 48 -16.32 22.96 2.13
CA THR A 48 -17.36 23.78 2.77
C THR A 48 -17.78 23.29 4.16
N ALA A 49 -17.42 22.06 4.54
CA ALA A 49 -17.86 21.42 5.80
C ALA A 49 -16.96 21.70 7.02
N GLY A 50 -16.06 22.70 6.96
CA GLY A 50 -15.29 23.17 8.12
C GLY A 50 -13.90 22.54 8.32
N ASN A 51 -13.50 21.55 7.51
CA ASN A 51 -12.13 21.00 7.50
C ASN A 51 -11.19 21.83 6.60
N ALA A 52 -11.25 23.16 6.71
CA ALA A 52 -10.43 24.08 5.93
C ALA A 52 -9.00 24.15 6.51
N THR A 53 -8.20 23.12 6.25
CA THR A 53 -6.75 23.24 6.26
C THR A 53 -6.29 23.32 4.81
N THR A 54 -5.85 24.52 4.42
CA THR A 54 -4.97 24.83 3.28
C THR A 54 -5.22 24.08 1.96
N GLY A 55 -5.77 24.79 0.97
CA GLY A 55 -5.55 24.58 -0.47
C GLY A 55 -5.24 23.16 -0.93
N TYR A 56 -6.20 22.24 -0.83
CA TYR A 56 -6.11 20.93 -1.43
C TYR A 56 -5.70 21.06 -2.90
N SER A 57 -4.59 20.42 -3.27
CA SER A 57 -4.23 20.28 -4.67
C SER A 57 -5.31 19.43 -5.37
N VAL A 58 -5.52 19.63 -6.68
CA VAL A 58 -6.45 18.79 -7.46
C VAL A 58 -6.14 17.30 -7.29
N LEU A 59 -4.87 16.96 -7.07
CA LEU A 59 -4.40 15.61 -6.83
C LEU A 59 -4.99 15.03 -5.52
N GLU A 60 -4.98 15.79 -4.43
CA GLU A 60 -5.45 15.33 -3.13
C GLU A 60 -6.97 15.15 -3.07
N ILE A 61 -7.73 16.02 -3.75
CA ILE A 61 -9.17 15.81 -3.97
C ILE A 61 -9.41 14.51 -4.72
N PHE A 62 -8.59 14.27 -5.75
CA PHE A 62 -8.72 13.06 -6.55
C PHE A 62 -8.44 11.81 -5.71
N GLU A 63 -7.32 11.78 -4.98
CA GLU A 63 -6.92 10.67 -4.10
C GLU A 63 -7.99 10.29 -3.08
N ASN A 64 -8.66 11.29 -2.49
CA ASN A 64 -9.62 11.05 -1.41
C ASN A 64 -11.03 10.64 -1.89
N TYR A 65 -11.44 11.08 -3.09
CA TYR A 65 -12.84 10.95 -3.52
C TYR A 65 -13.07 10.06 -4.74
N TRP A 66 -12.01 9.63 -5.45
CA TRP A 66 -12.19 8.88 -6.70
C TRP A 66 -12.99 7.59 -6.52
N GLN A 67 -12.78 6.83 -5.45
CA GLN A 67 -13.47 5.54 -5.26
C GLN A 67 -14.97 5.74 -4.98
N SER A 68 -15.32 6.67 -4.08
CA SER A 68 -16.71 7.01 -3.78
C SER A 68 -17.42 7.58 -5.01
N ALA A 69 -16.75 8.45 -5.76
CA ALA A 69 -17.27 9.01 -7.00
C ALA A 69 -17.45 7.94 -8.10
N PHE A 70 -16.57 6.93 -8.15
CA PHE A 70 -16.72 5.81 -9.08
C PHE A 70 -18.03 5.05 -8.79
N PHE A 71 -18.29 4.70 -7.53
CA PHE A 71 -19.54 4.02 -7.17
C PHE A 71 -20.78 4.87 -7.50
N GLY A 72 -20.71 6.19 -7.28
CA GLY A 72 -21.78 7.10 -7.72
C GLY A 72 -21.98 7.09 -9.24
N SER A 73 -20.89 7.00 -10.02
CA SER A 73 -20.96 6.95 -11.49
C SER A 73 -21.62 5.68 -12.02
N VAL A 74 -21.57 4.55 -11.29
CA VAL A 74 -22.27 3.30 -11.66
C VAL A 74 -23.78 3.53 -11.77
N GLY A 75 -24.36 4.35 -10.89
CA GLY A 75 -25.76 4.74 -10.97
C GLY A 75 -26.10 5.47 -12.27
N VAL A 76 -25.20 6.34 -12.75
CA VAL A 76 -25.38 7.03 -14.04
C VAL A 76 -25.28 6.07 -15.21
N VAL A 77 -24.32 5.13 -15.19
CA VAL A 77 -24.21 4.08 -16.23
C VAL A 77 -25.49 3.25 -16.30
N LEU A 78 -26.07 2.89 -15.16
CA LEU A 78 -27.35 2.17 -15.10
C LEU A 78 -28.49 2.98 -15.72
N LEU A 79 -28.68 4.23 -15.29
CA LEU A 79 -29.78 5.08 -15.77
C LEU A 79 -29.67 5.35 -17.28
N VAL A 80 -28.47 5.68 -17.76
CA VAL A 80 -28.23 5.90 -19.19
C VAL A 80 -28.36 4.59 -19.96
N GLY A 81 -27.92 3.46 -19.39
CA GLY A 81 -28.11 2.13 -19.97
C GLY A 81 -29.58 1.77 -20.15
N ILE A 82 -30.41 1.97 -19.12
CA ILE A 82 -31.86 1.76 -19.18
C ILE A 82 -32.50 2.64 -20.25
N TYR A 83 -32.15 3.93 -20.28
CA TYR A 83 -32.67 4.87 -21.28
C TYR A 83 -32.29 4.45 -22.71
N GLN A 84 -31.03 4.09 -22.94
CA GLN A 84 -30.57 3.65 -24.26
C GLN A 84 -31.22 2.34 -24.69
N ASN A 85 -31.43 1.41 -23.74
CA ASN A 85 -32.12 0.16 -24.02
C ASN A 85 -33.57 0.38 -24.39
N ALA A 86 -34.29 1.24 -23.66
CA ALA A 86 -35.67 1.59 -23.98
C ALA A 86 -35.76 2.25 -25.36
N LYS A 87 -34.86 3.20 -25.65
CA LYS A 87 -34.80 3.90 -26.95
C LYS A 87 -34.53 2.97 -28.12
N ARG A 88 -33.68 1.96 -27.92
CA ARG A 88 -33.25 1.01 -28.96
C ARG A 88 -34.01 -0.32 -28.95
N ARG A 89 -34.97 -0.48 -28.04
CA ARG A 89 -35.73 -1.72 -27.82
C ARG A 89 -34.82 -2.93 -27.56
N LEU A 90 -33.75 -2.72 -26.81
CA LEU A 90 -32.83 -3.76 -26.37
C LEU A 90 -33.39 -4.50 -25.15
N PRO A 91 -33.00 -5.76 -24.93
CA PRO A 91 -33.46 -6.50 -23.77
C PRO A 91 -32.95 -5.88 -22.46
N TRP A 92 -33.72 -6.01 -21.39
CA TRP A 92 -33.42 -5.38 -20.09
C TRP A 92 -32.05 -5.79 -19.52
N HIS A 93 -31.61 -7.03 -19.76
CA HIS A 93 -30.32 -7.54 -19.28
C HIS A 93 -29.11 -6.88 -19.96
N ALA A 94 -29.30 -6.19 -21.09
CA ALA A 94 -28.24 -5.40 -21.71
C ALA A 94 -27.77 -4.22 -20.82
N ALA A 95 -28.66 -3.67 -19.98
CA ALA A 95 -28.30 -2.58 -19.06
C ALA A 95 -27.40 -3.09 -17.94
N PHE A 96 -27.71 -4.28 -17.40
CA PHE A 96 -26.87 -4.96 -16.41
C PHE A 96 -25.52 -5.36 -16.99
N THR A 97 -25.49 -5.78 -18.25
CA THR A 97 -24.25 -6.08 -18.95
C THR A 97 -23.32 -4.86 -19.01
N ASN A 98 -23.87 -3.67 -19.28
CA ASN A 98 -23.09 -2.42 -19.25
C ASN A 98 -22.49 -2.14 -17.86
N ILE A 99 -23.23 -2.42 -16.77
CA ILE A 99 -22.69 -2.28 -15.41
C ILE A 99 -21.54 -3.25 -15.19
N ILE A 100 -21.74 -4.54 -15.49
CA ILE A 100 -20.72 -5.58 -15.27
C ILE A 100 -19.42 -5.20 -15.99
N LEU A 101 -19.55 -4.73 -17.23
CA LEU A 101 -18.41 -4.32 -18.04
C LEU A 101 -17.73 -3.05 -17.50
N TYR A 102 -18.48 -2.10 -16.94
CA TYR A 102 -17.96 -0.85 -16.36
C TYR A 102 -17.32 -1.07 -14.98
N VAL A 103 -17.83 -1.99 -14.19
CA VAL A 103 -17.34 -2.27 -12.83
C VAL A 103 -16.23 -3.31 -12.82
N GLY A 104 -16.12 -4.14 -13.87
CA GLY A 104 -15.16 -5.25 -13.91
C GLY A 104 -13.68 -4.85 -13.71
N PRO A 105 -13.12 -3.85 -14.43
CA PRO A 105 -11.75 -3.42 -14.19
C PRO A 105 -11.52 -2.97 -12.74
N MET A 106 -12.46 -2.20 -12.19
CA MET A 106 -12.39 -1.74 -10.79
C MET A 106 -12.49 -2.92 -9.81
N THR A 107 -13.28 -3.94 -10.12
CA THR A 107 -13.39 -5.14 -9.29
C THR A 107 -12.06 -5.89 -9.22
N LEU A 108 -11.35 -6.02 -10.35
CA LEU A 108 -10.02 -6.65 -10.39
C LEU A 108 -9.01 -5.89 -9.54
N VAL A 109 -9.07 -4.56 -9.61
CA VAL A 109 -8.26 -3.66 -8.77
C VAL A 109 -8.54 -3.86 -7.29
N LEU A 110 -9.82 -3.87 -6.90
CA LEU A 110 -10.22 -4.06 -5.50
C LEU A 110 -9.83 -5.44 -4.97
N ILE A 111 -9.91 -6.49 -5.81
CA ILE A 111 -9.38 -7.82 -5.48
C ILE A 111 -7.87 -7.73 -5.25
N GLY A 112 -7.14 -6.99 -6.09
CA GLY A 112 -5.72 -6.72 -5.90
C GLY A 112 -5.42 -6.07 -4.56
N PHE A 113 -6.17 -5.02 -4.17
CA PHE A 113 -6.04 -4.40 -2.85
C PHE A 113 -6.34 -5.37 -1.71
N ALA A 114 -7.39 -6.18 -1.83
CA ALA A 114 -7.72 -7.18 -0.80
C ALA A 114 -6.61 -8.22 -0.65
N ILE A 115 -5.98 -8.66 -1.75
CA ILE A 115 -4.84 -9.57 -1.71
C ILE A 115 -3.65 -8.89 -1.03
N LEU A 116 -3.35 -7.64 -1.38
CA LEU A 116 -2.23 -6.89 -0.80
C LEU A 116 -2.42 -6.64 0.70
N ASP A 117 -3.62 -6.23 1.12
CA ASP A 117 -3.93 -6.00 2.54
C ASP A 117 -3.91 -7.32 3.34
N ALA A 118 -4.37 -8.43 2.74
CA ALA A 118 -4.24 -9.76 3.33
C ALA A 118 -2.79 -10.22 3.47
N LEU A 119 -1.91 -9.85 2.53
CA LEU A 119 -0.49 -10.15 2.60
C LEU A 119 0.27 -9.23 3.56
N TYR A 120 -0.17 -7.97 3.69
CA TYR A 120 0.49 -6.92 4.44
C TYR A 120 -0.47 -5.79 4.84
N LYS A 121 -1.05 -5.93 6.04
CA LYS A 121 -1.99 -4.93 6.58
C LYS A 121 -1.30 -3.56 6.72
N ASN A 122 -1.91 -2.52 6.17
CA ASN A 122 -1.41 -1.13 6.22
C ASN A 122 -0.04 -0.87 5.57
N HIS A 123 0.40 -1.69 4.60
CA HIS A 123 1.66 -1.41 3.89
C HIS A 123 1.59 -0.09 3.10
N PRO A 124 2.62 0.78 3.13
CA PRO A 124 2.63 2.05 2.38
C PRO A 124 2.31 1.88 0.89
N LEU A 125 2.82 0.84 0.25
CA LEU A 125 2.48 0.52 -1.15
C LEU A 125 0.98 0.34 -1.41
N ALA A 126 0.22 -0.25 -0.47
CA ALA A 126 -1.23 -0.38 -0.66
C ALA A 126 -1.91 0.99 -0.69
N ARG A 127 -1.43 1.93 0.14
CA ARG A 127 -1.86 3.34 0.13
C ARG A 127 -1.45 4.03 -1.18
N ASP A 128 -0.20 3.88 -1.60
CA ASP A 128 0.32 4.55 -2.81
C ASP A 128 -0.39 4.03 -4.08
N MET A 129 -0.68 2.72 -4.13
CA MET A 129 -1.49 2.15 -5.20
C MET A 129 -2.93 2.66 -5.15
N HIS A 130 -3.52 2.79 -3.96
CA HIS A 130 -4.86 3.34 -3.80
C HIS A 130 -4.95 4.77 -4.34
N GLN A 131 -3.94 5.60 -4.06
CA GLN A 131 -3.84 6.99 -4.52
C GLN A 131 -3.67 7.09 -6.05
N THR A 132 -2.85 6.23 -6.64
CA THR A 132 -2.52 6.31 -8.08
C THR A 132 -3.55 5.64 -8.99
N MET A 133 -4.25 4.62 -8.50
CA MET A 133 -5.11 3.76 -9.32
C MET A 133 -6.32 4.48 -9.91
N GLY A 134 -6.93 5.41 -9.18
CA GLY A 134 -8.06 6.18 -9.69
C GLY A 134 -7.70 6.95 -10.97
N ILE A 135 -6.51 7.58 -11.00
CA ILE A 135 -6.02 8.37 -12.13
C ILE A 135 -5.76 7.46 -13.34
N VAL A 136 -5.07 6.33 -13.09
CA VAL A 136 -4.77 5.33 -14.11
C VAL A 136 -6.06 4.82 -14.75
N LEU A 137 -7.05 4.42 -13.95
CA LEU A 137 -8.33 3.92 -14.48
C LEU A 137 -9.05 4.97 -15.31
N VAL A 138 -9.14 6.22 -14.85
CA VAL A 138 -9.77 7.33 -15.60
C VAL A 138 -9.11 7.52 -16.97
N LEU A 139 -7.78 7.49 -17.05
CA LEU A 139 -7.03 7.64 -18.30
C LEU A 139 -7.28 6.49 -19.28
N PHE A 140 -7.28 5.24 -18.79
CA PHE A 140 -7.52 4.09 -19.66
C PHE A 140 -8.99 3.97 -20.10
N TYR A 141 -9.94 4.40 -19.27
CA TYR A 141 -11.33 4.57 -19.68
C TYR A 141 -11.46 5.59 -20.83
N LEU A 142 -10.76 6.72 -20.74
CA LEU A 142 -10.73 7.72 -21.81
C LEU A 142 -10.16 7.17 -23.12
N LEU A 143 -9.03 6.46 -23.05
CA LEU A 143 -8.40 5.85 -24.23
C LEU A 143 -9.33 4.83 -24.88
N GLY A 144 -9.99 3.98 -24.09
CA GLY A 144 -10.98 3.03 -24.59
C GLY A 144 -12.15 3.73 -25.30
N ILE A 145 -12.76 4.73 -24.64
CA ILE A 145 -13.88 5.50 -25.23
C ILE A 145 -13.46 6.21 -26.52
N GLY A 146 -12.29 6.86 -26.53
CA GLY A 146 -11.73 7.55 -27.69
C GLY A 146 -11.51 6.61 -28.87
N TYR A 147 -10.90 5.44 -28.60
CA TYR A 147 -10.70 4.40 -29.60
C TYR A 147 -12.03 3.91 -30.21
N LEU A 148 -13.04 3.65 -29.39
CA LEU A 148 -14.34 3.18 -29.87
C LEU A 148 -15.05 4.23 -30.73
N ARG A 149 -15.00 5.52 -30.38
CA ARG A 149 -15.58 6.58 -31.21
C ARG A 149 -14.90 6.69 -32.59
N LEU A 150 -13.60 6.38 -32.67
CA LEU A 150 -12.86 6.37 -33.92
C LEU A 150 -13.17 5.11 -34.76
N LYS A 151 -13.21 3.91 -34.14
CA LYS A 151 -13.33 2.62 -34.85
C LYS A 151 -14.77 2.12 -35.07
N SER A 152 -15.75 2.51 -34.25
CA SER A 152 -17.17 2.11 -34.39
C SER A 152 -17.85 2.57 -35.69
N ARG A 153 -17.15 3.36 -36.51
CA ARG A 153 -17.56 3.68 -37.88
C ARG A 153 -17.35 2.54 -38.87
N ARG A 154 -16.55 1.51 -38.55
CA ARG A 154 -16.14 0.49 -39.53
C ARG A 154 -16.58 -0.94 -39.20
N GLU A 155 -16.51 -1.41 -37.95
CA GLU A 155 -16.89 -2.80 -37.59
C GLU A 155 -17.38 -2.91 -36.13
N THR A 156 -18.50 -3.59 -35.88
CA THR A 156 -19.17 -3.65 -34.57
C THR A 156 -18.60 -4.72 -33.63
N GLY A 157 -18.14 -5.87 -34.13
CA GLY A 157 -17.63 -6.97 -33.31
C GLY A 157 -16.26 -6.72 -32.68
N GLU A 158 -15.28 -6.24 -33.46
CA GLU A 158 -13.93 -5.91 -32.95
C GLU A 158 -13.91 -4.69 -32.01
N SER A 159 -14.93 -3.82 -32.13
CA SER A 159 -14.97 -2.53 -31.41
C SER A 159 -15.13 -2.67 -29.90
N LEU A 160 -15.82 -3.73 -29.44
CA LEU A 160 -16.06 -3.98 -28.02
C LEU A 160 -14.84 -4.57 -27.32
N ALA A 161 -14.18 -5.54 -27.96
CA ALA A 161 -12.96 -6.14 -27.40
C ALA A 161 -11.87 -5.08 -27.25
N ALA A 162 -11.66 -4.26 -28.28
CA ALA A 162 -10.67 -3.19 -28.24
C ALA A 162 -11.02 -2.03 -27.28
N PHE A 163 -12.28 -1.93 -26.85
CA PHE A 163 -12.74 -0.97 -25.84
C PHE A 163 -12.45 -1.43 -24.41
N LEU A 164 -12.71 -2.71 -24.11
CA LEU A 164 -12.55 -3.26 -22.76
C LEU A 164 -11.13 -3.76 -22.50
N LEU A 165 -10.43 -4.29 -23.51
CA LEU A 165 -9.11 -4.89 -23.31
C LEU A 165 -8.14 -3.95 -22.59
N PRO A 166 -8.00 -2.65 -22.97
CA PRO A 166 -6.99 -1.79 -22.36
C PRO A 166 -7.19 -1.60 -20.86
N THR A 167 -8.43 -1.35 -20.40
CA THR A 167 -8.70 -1.15 -18.96
C THR A 167 -8.52 -2.45 -18.16
N TYR A 168 -8.93 -3.60 -18.71
CA TYR A 168 -8.73 -4.90 -18.06
C TYR A 168 -7.26 -5.31 -18.04
N VAL A 169 -6.54 -5.17 -19.15
CA VAL A 169 -5.10 -5.49 -19.24
C VAL A 169 -4.31 -4.65 -18.26
N VAL A 170 -4.59 -3.34 -18.18
CA VAL A 170 -3.90 -2.46 -17.22
C VAL A 170 -4.25 -2.82 -15.78
N ALA A 171 -5.52 -3.10 -15.47
CA ALA A 171 -5.89 -3.54 -14.12
C ALA A 171 -5.14 -4.82 -13.72
N VAL A 172 -5.07 -5.81 -14.61
CA VAL A 172 -4.36 -7.07 -14.37
C VAL A 172 -2.85 -6.86 -14.26
N LEU A 173 -2.24 -6.10 -15.18
CA LEU A 173 -0.80 -5.83 -15.16
C LEU A 173 -0.40 -5.02 -13.93
N PHE A 174 -1.16 -4.00 -13.57
CA PHE A 174 -0.88 -3.17 -12.41
C PHE A 174 -0.97 -3.98 -11.12
N VAL A 175 -2.08 -4.72 -10.92
CA VAL A 175 -2.23 -5.61 -9.76
C VAL A 175 -1.12 -6.67 -9.74
N GLY A 176 -0.86 -7.33 -10.87
CA GLY A 176 0.15 -8.38 -10.98
C GLY A 176 1.56 -7.87 -10.68
N LEU A 177 1.95 -6.74 -11.26
CA LEU A 177 3.26 -6.12 -11.02
C LEU A 177 3.41 -5.64 -9.59
N SER A 178 2.37 -5.03 -9.00
CA SER A 178 2.43 -4.59 -7.61
C SER A 178 2.52 -5.75 -6.64
N VAL A 179 1.70 -6.80 -6.82
CA VAL A 179 1.81 -8.02 -6.00
C VAL A 179 3.19 -8.65 -6.18
N PHE A 180 3.69 -8.73 -7.41
CA PHE A 180 5.04 -9.24 -7.67
C PHE A 180 6.13 -8.41 -6.97
N GLN A 181 6.04 -7.08 -7.00
CA GLN A 181 6.99 -6.20 -6.30
C GLN A 181 6.93 -6.40 -4.78
N VAL A 182 5.74 -6.54 -4.19
CA VAL A 182 5.59 -6.84 -2.76
C VAL A 182 6.20 -8.19 -2.43
N LEU A 183 5.89 -9.24 -3.18
CA LEU A 183 6.39 -10.58 -2.91
C LEU A 183 7.93 -10.67 -3.02
N ASN A 184 8.56 -9.78 -3.80
CA ASN A 184 10.00 -9.67 -3.93
C ASN A 184 10.63 -8.56 -3.07
N SER A 185 9.86 -7.83 -2.27
CA SER A 185 10.40 -6.77 -1.43
C SER A 185 11.19 -7.35 -0.26
N VAL A 186 12.22 -6.63 0.19
CA VAL A 186 13.01 -7.03 1.37
C VAL A 186 12.08 -7.18 2.60
N GLU A 187 11.13 -6.28 2.76
CA GLU A 187 10.15 -6.33 3.86
C GLU A 187 9.35 -7.64 3.86
N TYR A 188 8.88 -8.11 2.70
CA TYR A 188 8.12 -9.35 2.61
C TYR A 188 9.01 -10.59 2.77
N VAL A 189 10.12 -10.63 2.03
CA VAL A 189 11.07 -11.75 2.06
C VAL A 189 11.60 -11.98 3.47
N TYR A 190 11.80 -10.91 4.25
CA TYR A 190 12.38 -10.97 5.59
C TYR A 190 11.42 -10.63 6.75
N ARG A 191 10.10 -10.60 6.52
CA ARG A 191 9.07 -10.21 7.53
C ARG A 191 9.17 -10.90 8.90
N ASN A 192 9.63 -12.14 8.93
CA ASN A 192 9.82 -12.95 10.14
C ASN A 192 11.27 -13.41 10.32
N ALA A 193 12.22 -12.72 9.68
CA ALA A 193 13.63 -13.10 9.71
C ALA A 193 14.26 -12.88 11.10
N PHE A 194 13.71 -11.96 11.89
CA PHE A 194 14.30 -11.54 13.16
C PHE A 194 13.27 -11.31 14.25
N TYR A 195 13.68 -11.60 15.47
CA TYR A 195 13.08 -11.07 16.68
C TYR A 195 14.16 -10.91 17.75
N LEU A 196 13.90 -10.09 18.77
CA LEU A 196 14.91 -9.69 19.75
C LEU A 196 14.38 -9.80 21.16
N THR A 197 15.20 -10.38 22.04
CA THR A 197 14.94 -10.49 23.47
C THR A 197 15.99 -9.70 24.23
N VAL A 198 15.56 -8.66 24.94
CA VAL A 198 16.43 -7.92 25.88
C VAL A 198 16.44 -8.68 27.20
N GLN A 199 17.63 -9.03 27.69
CA GLN A 199 17.81 -9.81 28.93
C GLN A 199 18.14 -8.92 30.13
N SER A 200 18.94 -7.87 29.91
CA SER A 200 19.27 -6.91 30.96
C SER A 200 19.60 -5.54 30.40
N VAL A 201 19.35 -4.52 31.23
CA VAL A 201 19.73 -3.13 31.00
C VAL A 201 20.38 -2.62 32.27
N GLU A 202 21.65 -2.23 32.20
CA GLU A 202 22.43 -1.75 33.35
C GLU A 202 23.04 -0.39 33.07
N THR A 203 22.84 0.57 33.97
CA THR A 203 23.47 1.89 33.90
C THR A 203 24.67 1.94 34.84
N ARG A 204 25.87 2.20 34.31
CA ARG A 204 27.10 2.35 35.11
C ARG A 204 28.00 3.43 34.53
N GLY A 205 28.44 4.36 35.37
CA GLY A 205 29.45 5.36 34.99
C GLY A 205 29.04 6.29 33.84
N GLY A 206 27.75 6.63 33.70
CA GLY A 206 27.27 7.47 32.60
C GLY A 206 27.09 6.72 31.27
N GLN A 207 27.09 5.39 31.29
CA GLN A 207 26.81 4.53 30.14
C GLN A 207 25.68 3.55 30.46
N VAL A 208 24.89 3.22 29.44
CA VAL A 208 23.88 2.18 29.47
C VAL A 208 24.42 0.96 28.72
N HIS A 209 24.36 -0.20 29.37
CA HIS A 209 24.74 -1.49 28.82
C HIS A 209 23.49 -2.36 28.67
N ILE A 210 23.18 -2.73 27.43
CA ILE A 210 22.05 -3.59 27.10
C ILE A 210 22.58 -4.95 26.69
N THR A 211 22.13 -6.02 27.35
CA THR A 211 22.44 -7.39 26.95
C THR A 211 21.18 -8.04 26.40
N GLY A 212 21.29 -8.70 25.26
CA GLY A 212 20.15 -9.36 24.63
C GLY A 212 20.57 -10.46 23.67
N THR A 213 19.56 -11.10 23.08
CA THR A 213 19.73 -12.11 22.04
C THR A 213 18.94 -11.69 20.81
N LEU A 214 19.61 -11.63 19.66
CA LEU A 214 18.96 -11.53 18.36
C LEU A 214 18.72 -12.95 17.85
N HIS A 215 17.47 -13.28 17.58
CA HIS A 215 17.07 -14.54 17.00
C HIS A 215 16.92 -14.37 15.50
N VAL A 216 17.62 -15.21 14.72
CA VAL A 216 17.62 -15.20 13.27
C VAL A 216 16.92 -16.45 12.76
N ASN A 217 15.79 -16.26 12.09
CA ASN A 217 14.99 -17.35 11.52
C ASN A 217 15.21 -17.54 10.01
N LYS A 218 15.98 -16.65 9.36
CA LYS A 218 16.31 -16.75 7.94
C LYS A 218 17.76 -16.41 7.74
N ALA A 219 18.55 -17.31 7.17
CA ALA A 219 19.96 -17.03 6.86
C ALA A 219 20.10 -16.02 5.70
N ALA A 220 20.98 -15.04 5.86
CA ALA A 220 21.45 -14.15 4.79
C ALA A 220 22.74 -13.42 5.25
N PRO A 221 23.50 -12.78 4.34
CA PRO A 221 24.70 -12.05 4.70
C PRO A 221 24.33 -10.71 5.37
N TYR A 222 23.89 -10.76 6.62
CA TYR A 222 23.46 -9.56 7.34
C TYR A 222 24.65 -8.75 7.86
N ILE A 223 24.43 -7.44 7.95
CA ILE A 223 25.25 -6.47 8.67
C ILE A 223 24.36 -5.88 9.75
N CYS A 224 24.83 -5.92 11.00
CA CYS A 224 24.10 -5.38 12.12
C CYS A 224 24.86 -4.19 12.71
N SER A 225 24.12 -3.14 13.02
CA SER A 225 24.63 -1.89 13.57
C SER A 225 23.65 -1.35 14.59
N ALA A 226 24.15 -0.83 15.69
CA ALA A 226 23.33 -0.18 16.71
C ALA A 226 23.44 1.33 16.55
N TYR A 227 22.31 2.02 16.53
CA TYR A 227 22.25 3.48 16.42
C TYR A 227 21.38 4.04 17.53
N ARG A 228 21.70 5.26 17.95
CA ARG A 228 20.89 6.01 18.89
C ARG A 228 19.91 6.90 18.14
N ASN A 229 18.67 7.00 18.62
CA ASN A 229 17.69 7.94 18.08
C ASN A 229 17.97 9.35 18.60
N ASP A 230 18.76 10.11 17.85
CA ASP A 230 19.17 11.46 18.21
C ASP A 230 18.35 12.52 17.44
N MET A 231 17.03 12.30 17.26
CA MET A 231 16.11 13.29 16.64
C MET A 231 15.95 14.62 17.44
N ILE A 232 16.83 14.87 18.41
CA ILE A 232 17.00 16.14 19.12
C ILE A 232 18.44 16.56 18.84
N ASP A 233 18.65 17.76 18.26
CA ASP A 233 19.99 18.32 18.01
C ASP A 233 20.91 18.12 19.23
N ILE A 234 21.80 17.14 19.14
CA ILE A 234 22.87 16.90 20.11
C ILE A 234 24.09 17.66 19.59
N PRO A 235 24.74 18.53 20.39
CA PRO A 235 26.02 19.11 20.02
C PRO A 235 27.02 17.98 19.66
N GLU A 236 27.80 18.13 18.58
CA GLU A 236 28.78 17.12 18.12
C GLU A 236 29.73 16.60 19.22
N SER A 237 29.91 17.35 20.31
CA SER A 237 30.70 16.95 21.48
C SER A 237 30.07 15.85 22.35
N ASP A 238 28.79 15.51 22.13
CA ASP A 238 28.03 14.55 22.95
C ASP A 238 27.57 13.28 22.20
N SER A 239 27.89 13.14 20.91
CA SER A 239 27.64 11.93 20.11
C SER A 239 28.58 10.79 20.52
N GLY A 240 28.24 10.11 21.62
CA GLY A 240 28.92 8.88 22.00
C GLY A 240 28.65 7.77 20.98
N GLU A 241 29.70 7.10 20.50
CA GLU A 241 29.57 5.96 19.60
C GLU A 241 28.72 4.86 20.27
N THR A 242 27.65 4.44 19.61
CA THR A 242 26.84 3.30 20.06
C THR A 242 27.46 2.04 19.50
N VAL A 243 28.03 1.20 20.37
CA VAL A 243 28.81 0.04 19.95
C VAL A 243 28.03 -1.23 20.26
N ILE A 244 27.91 -2.12 19.26
CA ILE A 244 27.42 -3.48 19.42
C ILE A 244 28.59 -4.46 19.44
N VAL A 245 28.62 -5.33 20.45
CA VAL A 245 29.59 -6.42 20.57
C VAL A 245 28.83 -7.74 20.60
N TRP A 246 29.13 -8.61 19.64
CA TRP A 246 28.62 -9.98 19.62
C TRP A 246 29.46 -10.85 20.54
N LYS A 247 28.82 -11.75 21.28
CA LYS A 247 29.52 -12.68 22.17
C LYS A 247 30.39 -13.67 21.39
N ASP A 248 29.86 -14.12 20.25
CA ASP A 248 30.50 -15.08 19.35
C ASP A 248 30.65 -14.44 17.96
N ALA A 249 30.00 -15.00 16.93
CA ALA A 249 29.99 -14.45 15.58
C ALA A 249 28.82 -13.47 15.37
N SER A 250 28.97 -12.55 14.42
CA SER A 250 27.86 -11.72 13.96
C SER A 250 26.81 -12.55 13.20
N PRO A 251 25.52 -12.14 13.22
CA PRO A 251 24.45 -12.93 12.65
C PRO A 251 24.57 -13.07 11.14
N THR A 252 24.77 -14.30 10.66
CA THR A 252 24.85 -14.62 9.22
C THR A 252 24.13 -15.92 8.85
N ALA A 253 23.85 -16.78 9.83
CA ALA A 253 23.06 -18.00 9.69
C ALA A 253 21.84 -17.97 10.63
N GLU A 254 20.94 -18.94 10.50
CA GLU A 254 19.85 -19.13 11.45
C GLU A 254 20.39 -19.51 12.83
N GLY A 255 19.75 -18.98 13.89
CA GLY A 255 20.14 -19.23 15.27
C GLY A 255 20.08 -18.00 16.16
N ASP A 256 20.62 -18.16 17.36
CA ASP A 256 20.51 -17.20 18.46
C ASP A 256 21.87 -16.53 18.70
N TYR A 257 21.91 -15.21 18.61
CA TYR A 257 23.13 -14.43 18.70
C TYR A 257 23.08 -13.49 19.89
N ALA A 258 23.83 -13.82 20.93
CA ALA A 258 23.95 -12.98 22.11
C ALA A 258 24.80 -11.74 21.79
N PHE A 259 24.31 -10.58 22.20
CA PHE A 259 24.99 -9.30 22.02
C PHE A 259 25.00 -8.46 23.29
N ARG A 260 25.92 -7.50 23.32
CA ARG A 260 25.93 -6.38 24.25
C ARG A 260 26.02 -5.08 23.47
N ILE A 261 25.08 -4.17 23.70
CA ILE A 261 25.15 -2.79 23.21
C ILE A 261 25.60 -1.90 24.36
N THR A 262 26.54 -1.00 24.09
CA THR A 262 26.91 0.07 25.02
C THR A 262 26.68 1.42 24.36
N CYS A 263 25.98 2.30 25.06
CA CYS A 263 25.76 3.68 24.64
C CYS A 263 25.90 4.62 25.83
N LYS A 264 26.13 5.91 25.55
CA LYS A 264 26.18 6.94 26.59
C LYS A 264 24.80 7.13 27.20
N GLU A 265 24.74 7.16 28.52
CA GLU A 265 23.50 7.46 29.26
C GLU A 265 22.99 8.83 28.83
N ARG A 266 21.67 8.93 28.62
CA ARG A 266 21.03 10.22 28.42
C ARG A 266 21.03 10.96 29.75
N LYS A 267 21.90 11.95 29.91
CA LYS A 267 21.68 12.97 30.94
C LYS A 267 20.44 13.76 30.55
N ASN A 268 19.46 13.85 31.43
CA ASN A 268 18.25 14.67 31.24
C ASN A 268 18.55 16.20 31.27
N ASP A 269 19.80 16.63 31.08
CA ASP A 269 20.26 18.00 31.33
C ASP A 269 19.68 19.06 30.35
N VAL A 270 19.08 18.65 29.23
CA VAL A 270 18.41 19.59 28.29
C VAL A 270 17.02 20.03 28.81
N ALA A 271 16.44 19.32 29.78
CA ALA A 271 15.13 19.65 30.34
C ALA A 271 15.15 20.97 31.15
N ALA A 272 16.25 21.28 31.82
CA ALA A 272 16.36 22.49 32.63
C ALA A 272 16.58 23.77 31.80
N THR A 273 17.16 23.68 30.60
CA THR A 273 17.63 24.86 29.86
C THR A 273 16.60 25.44 28.88
N ARG A 274 15.54 24.69 28.52
CA ARG A 274 14.57 25.12 27.49
C ARG A 274 13.12 25.28 27.99
N GLY A 275 12.86 25.13 29.28
CA GLY A 275 11.53 25.40 29.86
C GLY A 275 10.39 24.53 29.31
N MET A 276 10.72 23.35 28.77
CA MET A 276 9.74 22.40 28.27
C MET A 276 9.10 21.67 29.47
N PRO A 277 7.77 21.45 29.47
CA PRO A 277 7.10 20.77 30.57
C PRO A 277 7.60 19.33 30.76
N GLU A 278 7.79 18.94 32.02
CA GLU A 278 8.09 17.56 32.41
C GLU A 278 7.04 16.61 31.81
N GLY A 279 7.49 15.57 31.10
CA GLY A 279 6.63 14.54 30.50
C GLY A 279 6.64 14.46 28.97
N TYR A 280 7.30 15.39 28.25
CA TYR A 280 7.31 15.37 26.77
C TYR A 280 8.32 14.38 26.14
N TYR A 281 9.18 13.71 26.93
CA TYR A 281 10.35 12.98 26.42
C TYR A 281 10.42 11.49 26.80
N ASP A 282 9.36 10.92 27.37
CA ASP A 282 9.38 9.56 27.94
C ASP A 282 9.05 8.42 26.96
N TYR A 283 8.91 8.66 25.66
CA TYR A 283 8.22 7.68 24.80
C TYR A 283 8.93 7.16 23.54
N GLU A 284 10.20 7.47 23.29
CA GLU A 284 10.89 6.90 22.12
C GLU A 284 12.12 6.05 22.48
N PRO A 285 12.20 4.80 22.00
CA PRO A 285 13.33 3.91 22.27
C PRO A 285 14.61 4.57 21.78
N LEU A 286 15.53 4.82 22.71
CA LEU A 286 16.75 5.58 22.46
C LEU A 286 17.73 4.81 21.57
N VAL A 287 17.60 3.48 21.44
CA VAL A 287 18.52 2.64 20.67
C VAL A 287 17.75 1.79 19.67
N TYR A 288 18.26 1.71 18.45
CA TYR A 288 17.78 0.81 17.40
C TYR A 288 18.88 -0.17 17.01
N LEU A 289 18.54 -1.45 16.96
CA LEU A 289 19.35 -2.44 16.25
C LEU A 289 18.89 -2.50 14.80
N GLN A 290 19.71 -1.92 13.92
CA GLN A 290 19.50 -1.93 12.50
C GLN A 290 20.17 -3.17 11.89
N VAL A 291 19.37 -3.97 11.19
CA VAL A 291 19.83 -5.13 10.42
C VAL A 291 19.69 -4.81 8.94
N SER A 292 20.77 -4.98 8.20
CA SER A 292 20.87 -4.66 6.77
C SER A 292 21.45 -5.83 5.99
N LEU A 293 21.16 -5.95 4.69
CA LEU A 293 21.85 -6.89 3.82
C LEU A 293 23.21 -6.32 3.41
N LYS A 294 24.23 -7.18 3.37
CA LYS A 294 25.52 -6.85 2.78
C LYS A 294 25.32 -6.40 1.33
N PRO A 295 25.93 -5.28 0.91
CA PRO A 295 25.79 -4.79 -0.45
C PRO A 295 26.40 -5.78 -1.47
N ASP A 296 25.74 -5.93 -2.61
CA ASP A 296 26.14 -6.83 -3.70
C ASP A 296 27.33 -6.29 -4.54
N GLY A 297 27.84 -5.10 -4.23
CA GLY A 297 28.95 -4.46 -4.95
C GLY A 297 29.62 -3.33 -4.15
N GLU A 298 30.86 -3.00 -4.52
CA GLU A 298 31.78 -2.12 -3.78
C GLU A 298 31.25 -0.69 -3.56
N ASN A 299 30.32 -0.22 -4.41
CA ASN A 299 29.70 1.11 -4.35
C ASN A 299 28.20 1.10 -3.99
N SER A 300 27.69 -0.02 -3.47
CA SER A 300 26.27 -0.13 -3.09
C SER A 300 26.07 0.11 -1.60
N TYR A 301 25.04 0.87 -1.24
CA TYR A 301 24.66 1.05 0.16
C TYR A 301 23.99 -0.21 0.72
N PRO A 302 24.21 -0.55 2.00
CA PRO A 302 23.50 -1.64 2.66
C PRO A 302 21.99 -1.41 2.61
N LYS A 303 21.22 -2.44 2.24
CA LYS A 303 19.77 -2.37 2.20
C LYS A 303 19.21 -2.68 3.58
N SER A 304 18.54 -1.72 4.22
CA SER A 304 17.84 -1.92 5.49
C SER A 304 16.81 -3.06 5.37
N VAL A 305 16.86 -4.01 6.30
CA VAL A 305 15.92 -5.14 6.39
C VAL A 305 14.95 -4.94 7.54
N LYS A 306 15.48 -4.56 8.71
CA LYS A 306 14.68 -4.35 9.92
C LYS A 306 15.40 -3.37 10.84
N SER A 307 14.63 -2.44 11.40
CA SER A 307 15.06 -1.66 12.56
C SER A 307 14.28 -2.15 13.77
N LEU A 308 14.98 -2.70 14.76
CA LEU A 308 14.39 -3.22 15.99
C LEU A 308 14.62 -2.19 17.10
N PRO A 309 13.56 -1.53 17.60
CA PRO A 309 13.70 -0.64 18.75
C PRO A 309 14.17 -1.43 19.97
N ILE A 310 14.99 -0.82 20.81
CA ILE A 310 15.47 -1.39 22.07
C ILE A 310 15.25 -0.35 23.16
N SER A 311 14.46 -0.70 24.17
CA SER A 311 14.31 0.12 25.36
C SER A 311 15.63 0.17 26.16
N THR A 312 15.98 1.36 26.64
CA THR A 312 17.13 1.58 27.53
C THR A 312 16.73 1.65 29.00
N TRP A 313 15.48 1.30 29.35
CA TRP A 313 14.95 1.34 30.72
C TRP A 313 14.16 0.08 31.10
N GLU A 314 13.72 -0.72 30.14
CA GLU A 314 12.89 -1.90 30.37
C GLU A 314 13.38 -3.12 29.60
N ILE A 315 13.14 -4.30 30.18
CA ILE A 315 13.32 -5.60 29.53
C ILE A 315 12.09 -5.82 28.62
N VAL A 316 12.31 -5.85 27.31
CA VAL A 316 11.24 -6.01 26.31
C VAL A 316 11.56 -7.18 25.38
N ASP A 317 10.56 -8.03 25.15
CA ASP A 317 10.56 -9.05 24.10
C ASP A 317 9.90 -8.49 22.83
N TYR A 318 10.69 -8.28 21.79
CA TYR A 318 10.23 -7.89 20.46
C TYR A 318 9.95 -9.15 19.63
N ALA A 319 8.98 -9.94 20.07
CA ALA A 319 8.53 -11.12 19.33
C ALA A 319 7.80 -10.71 18.02
N PRO A 320 7.88 -11.51 16.94
CA PRO A 320 7.08 -11.25 15.75
C PRO A 320 5.61 -11.48 16.11
N SER A 321 4.77 -10.47 15.92
CA SER A 321 3.32 -10.60 16.12
C SER A 321 2.80 -11.77 15.28
N PRO A 322 2.20 -12.80 15.89
CA PRO A 322 1.60 -13.90 15.14
C PRO A 322 0.30 -13.38 14.55
N ALA A 323 0.39 -12.81 13.34
CA ALA A 323 -0.73 -12.26 12.58
C ALA A 323 -1.53 -11.14 13.27
N GLY A 324 -1.29 -9.90 12.83
CA GLY A 324 -2.40 -8.99 12.49
C GLY A 324 -3.27 -8.37 13.59
N ASP A 325 -3.03 -8.63 14.87
CA ASP A 325 -3.72 -7.91 15.95
C ASP A 325 -2.79 -6.97 16.69
N GLY A 326 -3.01 -5.68 16.42
CA GLY A 326 -2.51 -4.59 17.23
C GLY A 326 -3.06 -4.73 18.64
N LYS A 327 -2.18 -5.08 19.58
CA LYS A 327 -1.95 -4.40 20.85
C LYS A 327 -1.07 -5.26 21.72
N ARG A 328 0.00 -4.65 22.23
CA ARG A 328 0.44 -4.74 23.62
C ARG A 328 1.39 -3.58 23.86
N ILE A 329 0.85 -2.52 24.44
CA ILE A 329 1.59 -1.64 25.35
C ILE A 329 0.69 -1.65 26.60
N PRO A 330 1.19 -2.07 27.78
CA PRO A 330 0.54 -1.73 29.04
C PRO A 330 0.45 -0.21 29.22
#